data_AF-A0A821N0T4-F1
#
_entry.id   AF-A0A821N0T4-F1
#
_cell.length_a   1.000
_cell.length_b   1.000
_cell.length_c   1.000
_cell.angle_alpha   90.00
_cell.angle_beta   90.00
_cell.angle_gamma   90.00
#
_symmetry.space_group_name_H-M   'P 1'
#
loop_
_entity.id
_entity.type
_entity.pdbx_description
1 polymer ?
#
loop_
_entity_poly.entity_id
_entity_poly.type
_entity_poly.pdbx_seq_one_letter_code
_entity_poly.pdbx_strand_id
1 'polypeptide(L)'
;MFFPTSGRMGFDKIKTSTEFPPIETVREMITYETSIRLSEPIQELMDFYHNDEASLSHVLDLIQQHVVEHFGYHDVNALRTAFHRFPDDPVVKSAYYEKRFRNKSYILFLLLTHALFRSHAPNGLCFLVIYIVEAHAHDEWPMGKIISRVDQPITLEQRLVNARECQKDCKFEMPMLVDSINNTFHLTYGSWPFRFYIIHNGILVLKAEPDNDTFSYHIDELNQWIDNYYQSYRPIA
;
A
#
# COMPACT_ATOMS: atom_id res chain seq x y z
N MET A 1 26.47 -16.17 -20.54
CA MET A 1 26.72 -14.74 -20.80
C MET A 1 27.52 -14.23 -19.61
N PHE A 2 28.75 -13.78 -19.82
CA PHE A 2 29.64 -13.26 -18.77
C PHE A 2 29.82 -11.75 -18.96
N PHE A 3 29.68 -10.98 -17.89
CA PHE A 3 29.95 -9.54 -17.87
C PHE A 3 31.24 -9.28 -17.10
N PRO A 4 32.41 -9.18 -17.75
CA PRO A 4 33.59 -8.70 -17.07
C PRO A 4 33.45 -7.20 -16.83
N THR A 5 33.56 -6.75 -15.58
CA THR A 5 33.67 -5.33 -15.23
C THR A 5 35.10 -5.06 -14.77
N SER A 6 35.71 -4.00 -15.29
CA SER A 6 37.04 -3.60 -14.84
C SER A 6 36.94 -2.92 -13.48
N GLY A 7 37.38 -3.63 -12.44
CA GLY A 7 37.60 -3.07 -11.11
C GLY A 7 38.73 -2.06 -11.13
N ARG A 8 38.46 -0.84 -11.61
CA ARG A 8 39.28 0.37 -11.37
C ARG A 8 38.68 1.71 -11.86
N MET A 9 37.46 1.74 -12.42
CA MET A 9 36.79 3.02 -12.73
C MET A 9 35.42 3.09 -12.05
N GLY A 10 35.32 3.88 -10.97
CA GLY A 10 34.02 4.36 -10.48
C GLY A 10 33.90 4.62 -8.99
N PHE A 11 34.62 3.90 -8.14
CA PHE A 11 34.42 4.01 -6.68
C PHE A 11 35.23 5.13 -6.01
N ASP A 12 36.21 5.71 -6.70
CA ASP A 12 37.06 6.79 -6.17
C ASP A 12 36.43 8.20 -6.34
N LYS A 13 35.21 8.28 -6.88
CA LYS A 13 34.45 9.53 -7.05
C LYS A 13 33.11 9.54 -6.32
N ILE A 14 32.90 8.67 -5.33
CA ILE A 14 31.78 8.83 -4.40
C ILE A 14 32.06 10.04 -3.52
N LYS A 15 31.78 11.23 -4.04
CA LYS A 15 31.43 12.37 -3.21
C LYS A 15 30.03 12.07 -2.69
N THR A 16 29.92 11.78 -1.39
CA THR A 16 28.65 11.89 -0.67
C THR A 16 28.12 13.29 -0.93
N SER A 17 27.07 13.43 -1.74
CA SER A 17 26.39 14.72 -1.88
C SER A 17 25.79 15.04 -0.52
N THR A 18 26.42 15.96 0.22
CA THR A 18 25.90 16.53 1.47
C THR A 18 24.70 17.45 1.22
N GLU A 19 24.32 17.67 -0.04
CA GLU A 19 23.20 18.52 -0.42
C GLU A 19 21.98 17.66 -0.71
N PHE A 20 21.03 17.71 0.22
CA PHE A 20 19.68 17.24 -0.01
C PHE A 20 18.89 18.31 -0.78
N PRO A 21 17.98 17.92 -1.68
CA PRO A 21 17.19 18.87 -2.44
C PRO A 21 16.31 19.75 -1.53
N PRO A 22 16.14 21.04 -1.85
CA PRO A 22 15.14 21.89 -1.19
C PRO A 22 13.74 21.35 -1.47
N ILE A 23 12.76 21.74 -0.65
CA ILE A 23 11.39 21.21 -0.74
C ILE A 23 10.77 21.37 -2.14
N GLU A 24 11.01 22.49 -2.82
CA GLU A 24 10.43 22.69 -4.15
C GLU A 24 10.98 21.72 -5.19
N THR A 25 12.28 21.44 -5.15
CA THR A 25 12.88 20.39 -5.98
C THR A 25 12.33 19.01 -5.62
N VAL A 26 12.09 18.72 -4.33
CA VAL A 26 11.47 17.46 -3.92
C VAL A 26 10.05 17.32 -4.47
N ARG A 27 9.24 18.38 -4.43
CA ARG A 27 7.89 18.36 -5.01
C ARG A 27 7.94 18.10 -6.51
N GLU A 28 8.83 18.78 -7.23
CA GLU A 28 9.04 18.56 -8.67
C GLU A 28 9.52 17.13 -8.98
N MET A 29 10.45 16.59 -8.19
CA MET A 29 10.88 15.19 -8.31
C MET A 29 9.72 14.21 -8.14
N ILE A 30 8.85 14.43 -7.14
CA ILE A 30 7.66 13.59 -6.90
C ILE A 30 6.71 13.68 -8.11
N THR A 31 6.41 14.89 -8.58
CA THR A 31 5.56 15.07 -9.78
C THR A 31 6.18 14.40 -11.01
N TYR A 32 7.49 14.51 -11.20
CA TYR A 32 8.19 13.89 -12.33
C TYR A 32 8.19 12.36 -12.23
N GLU A 33 8.46 11.80 -11.05
CA GLU A 33 8.34 10.35 -10.79
C GLU A 33 6.93 9.86 -11.15
N THR A 34 5.88 10.56 -10.69
CA THR A 34 4.50 10.23 -11.02
C THR A 34 4.25 10.26 -12.53
N SER A 35 4.79 11.26 -13.25
CA SER A 35 4.65 11.33 -14.72
C SER A 35 5.31 10.16 -15.45
N ILE A 36 6.49 9.70 -14.99
CA ILE A 36 7.17 8.53 -15.54
C ILE A 36 6.34 7.28 -15.27
N ARG A 37 5.83 7.13 -14.04
CA ARG A 37 5.01 5.98 -13.67
C ARG A 37 3.75 5.91 -14.52
N LEU A 38 3.10 7.03 -14.79
CA LEU A 38 1.91 7.11 -15.66
C LEU A 38 2.21 6.88 -17.15
N SER A 39 3.47 6.87 -17.57
CA SER A 39 3.82 6.66 -18.98
C SER A 39 3.49 5.25 -19.46
N GLU A 40 3.01 5.14 -20.70
CA GLU A 40 2.59 3.86 -21.29
C GLU A 40 3.68 2.78 -21.26
N PRO A 41 4.96 3.04 -21.60
CA PRO A 41 6.00 2.01 -21.55
C PRO A 41 6.23 1.46 -20.13
N ILE A 42 6.11 2.31 -19.11
CA ILE A 42 6.29 1.91 -17.71
C ILE A 42 5.07 1.13 -17.19
N GLN A 43 3.86 1.51 -17.60
CA GLN A 43 2.66 0.74 -17.29
C GLN A 43 2.69 -0.65 -17.92
N GLU A 44 3.09 -0.78 -19.20
CA GLU A 44 3.26 -2.08 -19.87
C GLU A 44 4.32 -2.95 -19.19
N LEU A 45 5.44 -2.34 -18.77
CA LEU A 45 6.50 -3.04 -18.04
C LEU A 45 6.02 -3.54 -16.67
N MET A 46 5.25 -2.72 -15.94
CA MET A 46 4.66 -3.12 -14.67
C MET A 46 3.61 -4.23 -14.85
N ASP A 47 2.81 -4.17 -15.91
CA ASP A 47 1.87 -5.25 -16.26
C ASP A 47 2.60 -6.54 -16.63
N PHE A 48 3.73 -6.48 -17.33
CA PHE A 48 4.52 -7.66 -17.65
C PHE A 48 5.02 -8.38 -16.38
N TYR A 49 5.45 -7.61 -15.37
CA TYR A 49 5.96 -8.14 -14.10
C TYR A 49 4.91 -8.24 -12.98
N HIS A 50 3.60 -8.13 -13.25
CA HIS A 50 2.58 -8.03 -12.21
C HIS A 50 2.58 -9.18 -11.17
N ASN A 51 3.08 -10.36 -11.53
CA ASN A 51 3.22 -11.53 -10.63
C ASN A 51 4.62 -11.73 -10.04
N ASP A 52 5.59 -10.86 -10.36
CA ASP A 52 6.97 -10.93 -9.88
C ASP A 52 7.30 -9.68 -9.07
N GLU A 53 7.17 -9.81 -7.75
CA GLU A 53 7.37 -8.72 -6.80
C GLU A 53 8.81 -8.16 -6.82
N ALA A 54 9.81 -9.03 -6.98
CA ALA A 54 11.21 -8.61 -7.00
C ALA A 54 11.49 -7.75 -8.23
N SER A 55 10.96 -8.15 -9.39
CA SER A 55 11.08 -7.40 -10.63
C SER A 55 10.32 -6.07 -10.57
N LEU A 56 9.11 -6.04 -10.02
CA LEU A 56 8.37 -4.79 -9.80
C LEU A 56 9.11 -3.83 -8.88
N SER A 57 9.69 -4.33 -7.77
CA SER A 57 10.50 -3.51 -6.88
C SER A 57 11.70 -2.92 -7.61
N HIS A 58 12.37 -3.73 -8.44
CA HIS A 58 13.51 -3.28 -9.21
C HIS A 58 13.15 -2.18 -10.24
N VAL A 59 12.02 -2.32 -10.94
CA VAL A 59 11.52 -1.27 -11.86
C VAL A 59 11.29 0.05 -11.12
N LEU A 60 10.67 0.01 -9.93
CA LEU A 60 10.44 1.20 -9.11
C LEU A 60 11.75 1.83 -8.63
N ASP A 61 12.74 1.02 -8.26
CA ASP A 61 14.07 1.50 -7.86
C ASP A 61 14.78 2.22 -9.02
N LEU A 62 14.70 1.66 -10.23
CA LEU A 62 15.27 2.27 -11.44
C LEU A 62 14.60 3.60 -11.78
N ILE A 63 13.28 3.71 -11.63
CA ILE A 63 12.56 4.98 -11.81
C ILE A 63 13.07 6.02 -10.82
N GLN A 64 13.21 5.66 -9.53
CA GLN A 64 13.70 6.59 -8.51
C GLN A 64 15.14 7.03 -8.74
N GLN A 65 16.00 6.11 -9.18
CA GLN A 65 17.36 6.44 -9.59
C GLN A 65 17.36 7.44 -10.75
N HIS A 66 16.55 7.18 -11.77
CA HIS A 66 16.44 8.06 -12.94
C HIS A 66 15.94 9.46 -12.57
N VAL A 67 14.92 9.56 -11.70
CA VAL A 67 14.40 10.85 -11.21
C VAL A 67 15.51 11.63 -10.49
N VAL A 68 16.23 10.98 -9.58
CA VAL A 68 17.28 11.63 -8.80
C VAL A 68 18.41 12.13 -9.71
N GLU A 69 18.82 11.33 -10.70
CA GLU A 69 19.81 11.72 -11.71
C GLU A 69 19.34 12.87 -12.60
N HIS A 70 18.06 12.85 -13.02
CA HIS A 70 17.47 13.91 -13.85
C HIS A 70 17.58 15.30 -13.19
N PHE A 71 17.43 15.35 -11.87
CA PHE A 71 17.53 16.58 -11.09
C PHE A 71 18.95 16.88 -10.57
N GLY A 72 19.97 16.15 -11.04
CA GLY A 72 21.38 16.40 -10.73
C GLY A 72 21.88 15.78 -9.42
N TYR A 73 21.14 14.83 -8.84
CA TYR A 73 21.53 14.10 -7.65
C TYR A 73 21.99 12.68 -8.03
N HIS A 74 22.73 12.01 -7.15
CA HIS A 74 23.23 10.65 -7.41
C HIS A 74 22.81 9.64 -6.35
N ASP A 75 22.32 10.10 -5.20
CA ASP A 75 21.86 9.26 -4.11
C ASP A 75 20.32 9.28 -4.05
N VAL A 76 19.69 8.10 -4.17
CA VAL A 76 18.24 7.93 -4.04
C VAL A 76 17.69 8.43 -2.71
N ASN A 77 18.52 8.55 -1.67
CA ASN A 77 18.16 9.16 -0.41
C ASN A 77 17.76 10.63 -0.55
N ALA A 78 18.17 11.33 -1.61
CA ALA A 78 17.67 12.65 -1.97
C ALA A 78 16.13 12.67 -2.03
N LEU A 79 15.53 11.60 -2.54
CA LEU A 79 14.07 11.43 -2.62
C LEU A 79 13.50 10.59 -1.47
N ARG A 80 14.16 9.49 -1.10
CA ARG A 80 13.64 8.54 -0.09
C ARG A 80 13.57 9.11 1.34
N THR A 81 14.40 10.09 1.66
CA THR A 81 14.39 10.75 2.98
C THR A 81 13.45 11.96 3.04
N ALA A 82 12.76 12.30 1.94
CA ALA A 82 11.93 13.49 1.84
C ALA A 82 10.93 13.63 3.00
N PHE A 83 10.24 12.54 3.36
CA PHE A 83 9.27 12.55 4.46
C PHE A 83 9.88 12.87 5.83
N HIS A 84 11.07 12.35 6.11
CA HIS A 84 11.77 12.67 7.36
C HIS A 84 12.21 14.14 7.42
N ARG A 85 12.50 14.74 6.25
CA ARG A 85 12.93 16.14 6.14
C ARG A 85 11.74 17.10 6.12
N PHE A 86 10.61 16.69 5.55
CA PHE A 86 9.42 17.53 5.34
C PHE A 86 8.11 16.78 5.67
N PRO A 87 7.89 16.38 6.94
CA PRO A 87 6.74 15.54 7.32
C PRO A 87 5.39 16.26 7.22
N ASP A 88 5.39 17.59 7.31
CA ASP A 88 4.18 18.43 7.27
C ASP A 88 3.82 18.89 5.86
N ASP A 89 4.69 18.64 4.88
CA ASP A 89 4.42 19.02 3.49
C ASP A 89 3.37 18.08 2.87
N PRO A 90 2.25 18.59 2.35
CA PRO A 90 1.14 17.76 1.89
C PRO A 90 1.51 16.86 0.71
N VAL A 91 2.38 17.31 -0.20
CA VAL A 91 2.80 16.55 -1.38
C VAL A 91 3.74 15.42 -0.96
N VAL A 92 4.73 15.73 -0.12
CA VAL A 92 5.66 14.72 0.42
C VAL A 92 4.93 13.70 1.28
N LYS A 93 4.01 14.17 2.13
CA LYS A 93 3.20 13.32 2.99
C LYS A 93 2.34 12.35 2.17
N SER A 94 1.58 12.86 1.18
CA SER A 94 0.76 12.02 0.29
C SER A 94 1.62 10.95 -0.39
N ALA A 95 2.69 11.37 -1.07
CA ALA A 95 3.59 10.48 -1.79
C ALA A 95 4.27 9.45 -0.88
N TYR A 96 4.60 9.80 0.37
CA TYR A 96 5.19 8.86 1.32
C TYR A 96 4.21 7.77 1.76
N TYR A 97 2.99 8.16 2.10
CA TYR A 97 1.95 7.19 2.47
C TYR A 97 1.67 6.28 1.27
N GLU A 98 1.41 6.85 0.09
CA GLU A 98 1.22 6.12 -1.17
C GLU A 98 2.37 5.13 -1.47
N LYS A 99 3.62 5.50 -1.18
CA LYS A 99 4.81 4.66 -1.39
C LYS A 99 5.05 3.59 -0.33
N ARG A 100 4.70 3.82 0.94
CA ARG A 100 5.15 2.99 2.07
C ARG A 100 4.23 1.80 2.33
N PHE A 101 2.95 1.87 1.97
CA PHE A 101 2.05 0.75 2.19
C PHE A 101 1.69 0.05 0.89
N ARG A 102 2.73 -0.56 0.30
CA ARG A 102 2.75 -1.30 -0.96
C ARG A 102 2.09 -2.68 -0.87
N ASN A 103 1.15 -2.90 0.04
CA ASN A 103 0.62 -4.25 0.23
C ASN A 103 -0.28 -4.65 -0.94
N LYS A 104 0.34 -5.31 -1.92
CA LYS A 104 -0.21 -5.74 -3.21
C LYS A 104 -0.84 -7.12 -3.17
N SER A 105 -0.75 -7.87 -2.08
CA SER A 105 -1.38 -9.18 -2.02
C SER A 105 -2.86 -9.08 -1.67
N TYR A 106 -3.65 -8.51 -2.59
CA TYR A 106 -5.12 -8.59 -2.57
C TYR A 106 -5.59 -10.05 -2.41
N ILE A 107 -4.86 -10.99 -3.01
CA ILE A 107 -5.09 -12.43 -2.88
C ILE A 107 -4.89 -12.90 -1.44
N LEU A 108 -3.82 -12.44 -0.76
CA LEU A 108 -3.58 -12.80 0.63
C LEU A 108 -4.67 -12.20 1.52
N PHE A 109 -4.99 -10.91 1.37
CA PHE A 109 -6.12 -10.30 2.08
C PHE A 109 -7.44 -11.07 1.88
N LEU A 110 -7.72 -11.49 0.65
CA LEU A 110 -8.93 -12.23 0.32
C LEU A 110 -8.96 -13.64 0.95
N LEU A 111 -7.84 -14.36 0.89
CA LEU A 111 -7.70 -15.67 1.53
C LEU A 111 -7.83 -15.55 3.05
N LEU A 112 -7.20 -14.54 3.65
CA LEU A 112 -7.24 -14.25 5.08
C LEU A 112 -8.68 -13.97 5.54
N THR A 113 -9.37 -13.02 4.89
CA THR A 113 -10.74 -12.62 5.25
C THR A 113 -11.73 -13.79 5.14
N HIS A 114 -11.68 -14.56 4.05
CA HIS A 114 -12.55 -15.73 3.88
C HIS A 114 -12.26 -16.84 4.88
N ALA A 115 -10.98 -17.13 5.16
CA ALA A 115 -10.62 -18.14 6.14
C ALA A 115 -11.07 -17.77 7.56
N LEU A 116 -10.90 -16.50 7.97
CA LEU A 116 -11.40 -15.99 9.26
C LEU A 116 -12.92 -16.05 9.32
N PHE A 117 -13.60 -15.57 8.28
CA PHE A 117 -15.06 -15.56 8.20
C PHE A 117 -15.63 -16.98 8.36
N ARG A 118 -15.13 -17.93 7.57
CA ARG A 118 -15.63 -19.32 7.60
C ARG A 118 -15.33 -20.03 8.91
N SER A 119 -14.22 -19.68 9.58
CA SER A 119 -13.82 -20.29 10.86
C SER A 119 -14.61 -19.74 12.04
N HIS A 120 -14.94 -18.44 12.04
CA HIS A 120 -15.47 -17.76 13.23
C HIS A 120 -16.90 -17.26 13.11
N ALA A 121 -17.43 -17.03 11.90
CA ALA A 121 -18.82 -16.61 11.73
C ALA A 121 -19.84 -17.62 12.29
N PRO A 122 -19.64 -18.96 12.12
CA PRO A 122 -20.51 -19.95 12.76
C PRO A 122 -20.47 -19.92 14.30
N ASN A 123 -19.38 -19.39 14.88
CA ASN A 123 -19.19 -19.28 16.33
C ASN A 123 -19.77 -17.97 16.91
N GLY A 124 -20.50 -17.20 16.11
CA GLY A 124 -21.17 -15.96 16.53
C GLY A 124 -20.35 -14.69 16.35
N LEU A 125 -19.20 -14.74 15.67
CA LEU A 125 -18.45 -13.54 15.32
C LEU A 125 -19.09 -12.88 14.09
N CYS A 126 -19.39 -11.57 14.16
CA CYS A 126 -19.89 -10.82 13.02
C CYS A 126 -18.74 -10.24 12.21
N PHE A 127 -18.85 -10.32 10.88
CA PHE A 127 -17.86 -9.79 9.94
C PHE A 127 -18.46 -8.67 9.11
N LEU A 128 -17.62 -7.67 8.81
CA LEU A 128 -17.96 -6.52 8.00
C LEU A 128 -16.72 -6.07 7.26
N VAL A 129 -16.83 -5.87 5.95
CA VAL A 129 -15.79 -5.19 5.17
C VAL A 129 -16.22 -3.75 4.91
N ILE A 130 -15.28 -2.82 5.03
CA ILE A 130 -15.50 -1.41 4.73
C ILE A 130 -14.58 -1.06 3.56
N TYR A 131 -15.17 -0.76 2.42
CA TYR A 131 -14.49 -0.29 1.23
C TYR A 131 -14.02 1.15 1.44
N ILE A 132 -12.71 1.38 1.34
CA ILE A 132 -12.08 2.69 1.56
C ILE A 132 -11.47 3.23 0.26
N VAL A 133 -10.75 4.36 0.36
CA VAL A 133 -10.00 4.99 -0.73
C VAL A 133 -9.05 4.01 -1.45
N GLU A 134 -8.91 4.16 -2.77
CA GLU A 134 -8.13 3.23 -3.59
C GLU A 134 -6.63 3.34 -3.26
N ALA A 135 -5.97 2.21 -3.00
CA ALA A 135 -4.53 2.21 -2.76
C ALA A 135 -3.71 2.40 -4.04
N HIS A 136 -4.25 1.96 -5.19
CA HIS A 136 -3.57 1.93 -6.48
C HIS A 136 -4.49 2.41 -7.60
N ALA A 137 -5.10 3.58 -7.44
CA ALA A 137 -5.89 4.17 -8.52
C ALA A 137 -5.02 4.54 -9.73
N HIS A 138 -5.64 4.45 -10.89
CA HIS A 138 -5.01 4.68 -12.18
C HIS A 138 -4.48 6.13 -12.32
N ASP A 139 -5.22 7.11 -11.79
CA ASP A 139 -4.95 8.54 -11.90
C ASP A 139 -4.07 9.12 -10.77
N GLU A 140 -3.89 8.40 -9.65
CA GLU A 140 -3.05 8.84 -8.53
C GLU A 140 -1.77 7.99 -8.39
N TRP A 141 -1.88 6.67 -8.20
CA TRP A 141 -0.74 5.80 -7.88
C TRP A 141 -0.76 4.48 -8.63
N PRO A 142 -0.62 4.49 -9.97
CA PRO A 142 -0.83 3.30 -10.77
C PRO A 142 0.28 2.26 -10.60
N MET A 143 -0.10 1.01 -10.79
CA MET A 143 0.69 -0.19 -10.54
C MET A 143 0.57 -1.18 -11.70
N GLY A 144 0.54 -0.66 -12.92
CA GLY A 144 0.14 -1.40 -14.11
C GLY A 144 -1.38 -1.31 -14.32
N LYS A 145 -1.84 -1.45 -15.56
CA LYS A 145 -3.26 -1.43 -15.93
C LYS A 145 -4.01 -2.65 -15.39
N ILE A 146 -3.30 -3.74 -15.08
CA ILE A 146 -3.88 -4.96 -14.50
C ILE A 146 -4.33 -4.72 -13.05
N ILE A 147 -3.53 -3.98 -12.26
CA ILE A 147 -3.79 -3.70 -10.85
C ILE A 147 -4.59 -2.40 -10.70
N SER A 148 -4.23 -1.36 -11.44
CA SER A 148 -4.85 -0.04 -11.36
C SER A 148 -5.93 0.13 -12.43
N ARG A 149 -7.10 -0.45 -12.15
CA ARG A 149 -8.23 -0.51 -13.10
C ARG A 149 -9.22 0.64 -12.99
N VAL A 150 -9.20 1.35 -11.85
CA VAL A 150 -10.18 2.39 -11.51
C VAL A 150 -9.45 3.68 -11.16
N ASP A 151 -10.06 4.80 -11.52
CA ASP A 151 -9.65 6.12 -11.04
C ASP A 151 -10.13 6.33 -9.60
N GLN A 152 -9.57 7.33 -8.92
CA GLN A 152 -9.99 7.70 -7.59
C GLN A 152 -11.39 8.30 -7.59
N PRO A 153 -12.32 7.74 -6.79
CA PRO A 153 -13.68 8.25 -6.74
C PRO A 153 -13.70 9.63 -6.10
N ILE A 154 -14.21 10.62 -6.84
CA ILE A 154 -14.48 11.99 -6.37
C ILE A 154 -15.93 12.17 -5.89
N THR A 155 -16.80 11.19 -6.15
CA THR A 155 -18.17 11.13 -5.59
C THR A 155 -18.45 9.81 -4.90
N LEU A 156 -19.46 9.80 -4.01
CA LEU A 156 -19.89 8.59 -3.32
C LEU A 156 -20.43 7.53 -4.30
N GLU A 157 -21.11 7.96 -5.36
CA GLU A 157 -21.65 7.09 -6.39
C GLU A 157 -20.54 6.34 -7.14
N GLN A 158 -19.45 7.03 -7.48
CA GLN A 158 -18.28 6.39 -8.08
C GLN A 158 -17.66 5.36 -7.14
N ARG A 159 -17.50 5.71 -5.86
CA ARG A 159 -16.98 4.77 -4.86
C ARG A 159 -17.88 3.55 -4.69
N LEU A 160 -19.20 3.72 -4.74
CA LEU A 160 -20.16 2.62 -4.71
C LEU A 160 -20.05 1.71 -5.94
N VAL A 161 -19.73 2.26 -7.12
CA VAL A 161 -19.45 1.45 -8.32
C VAL A 161 -18.19 0.61 -8.11
N ASN A 162 -17.07 1.24 -7.73
CA ASN A 162 -15.81 0.52 -7.47
C ASN A 162 -15.99 -0.59 -6.40
N ALA A 163 -16.70 -0.28 -5.31
CA ALA A 163 -16.97 -1.24 -4.24
C ALA A 163 -17.77 -2.46 -4.73
N ARG A 164 -18.77 -2.26 -5.60
CA ARG A 164 -19.55 -3.36 -6.19
C ARG A 164 -18.71 -4.23 -7.12
N GLU A 165 -17.85 -3.62 -7.91
CA GLU A 165 -16.91 -4.36 -8.77
C GLU A 165 -15.93 -5.18 -7.93
N CYS A 166 -15.34 -4.57 -6.90
CA CYS A 166 -14.48 -5.26 -5.93
C CYS A 166 -15.22 -6.43 -5.26
N GLN A 167 -16.45 -6.22 -4.79
CA GLN A 167 -17.27 -7.28 -4.18
C GLN A 167 -17.49 -8.46 -5.13
N LYS A 168 -17.76 -8.18 -6.39
CA LYS A 168 -17.99 -9.20 -7.43
C LYS A 168 -16.70 -9.95 -7.77
N ASP A 169 -15.60 -9.24 -7.98
CA ASP A 169 -14.32 -9.82 -8.39
C ASP A 169 -13.69 -10.65 -7.27
N CYS A 170 -13.77 -10.14 -6.04
CA CYS A 170 -13.26 -10.82 -4.85
C CYS A 170 -14.21 -11.91 -4.33
N LYS A 171 -15.49 -11.90 -4.72
CA LYS A 171 -16.52 -12.83 -4.23
C LYS A 171 -16.65 -12.80 -2.70
N PHE A 172 -16.61 -11.62 -2.12
CA PHE A 172 -16.71 -11.46 -0.66
C PHE A 172 -18.01 -12.08 -0.12
N GLU A 173 -17.87 -12.97 0.86
CA GLU A 173 -18.99 -13.67 1.51
C GLU A 173 -19.65 -12.83 2.62
N MET A 174 -18.95 -11.83 3.13
CA MET A 174 -19.43 -10.97 4.21
C MET A 174 -20.16 -9.71 3.67
N PRO A 175 -20.96 -9.02 4.51
CA PRO A 175 -21.49 -7.70 4.17
C PRO A 175 -20.36 -6.69 3.91
N MET A 176 -20.56 -5.83 2.90
CA MET A 176 -19.66 -4.73 2.57
C MET A 176 -20.38 -3.40 2.76
N LEU A 177 -19.75 -2.48 3.49
CA LEU A 177 -20.09 -1.06 3.54
C LEU A 177 -19.06 -0.26 2.77
N VAL A 178 -19.37 1.00 2.50
CA VAL A 178 -18.48 1.94 1.81
C VAL A 178 -18.23 3.14 2.71
N ASP A 179 -16.96 3.52 2.86
CA ASP A 179 -16.59 4.73 3.60
C ASP A 179 -17.12 5.97 2.87
N SER A 180 -17.46 6.99 3.66
CA SER A 180 -17.79 8.32 3.18
C SER A 180 -16.74 8.85 2.19
N ILE A 181 -17.17 9.67 1.22
CA ILE A 181 -16.26 10.24 0.22
C ILE A 181 -15.12 11.07 0.86
N ASN A 182 -15.37 11.62 2.05
CA ASN A 182 -14.38 12.36 2.86
C ASN A 182 -13.42 11.46 3.66
N ASN A 183 -13.46 10.14 3.46
CA ASN A 183 -12.59 9.16 4.12
C ASN A 183 -12.69 9.16 5.65
N THR A 184 -13.87 9.46 6.22
CA THR A 184 -14.08 9.59 7.67
C THR A 184 -13.65 8.33 8.43
N PHE A 185 -14.01 7.13 7.95
CA PHE A 185 -13.63 5.88 8.61
C PHE A 185 -12.13 5.63 8.49
N HIS A 186 -11.57 5.75 7.28
CA HIS A 186 -10.15 5.58 7.05
C HIS A 186 -9.31 6.53 7.93
N LEU A 187 -9.65 7.82 7.96
CA LEU A 187 -8.93 8.83 8.74
C LEU A 187 -9.05 8.58 10.25
N THR A 188 -10.21 8.10 10.72
CA THR A 188 -10.43 7.84 12.16
C THR A 188 -9.68 6.60 12.64
N TYR A 189 -9.68 5.52 11.86
CA TYR A 189 -9.12 4.23 12.28
C TYR A 189 -7.70 3.97 11.75
N GLY A 190 -7.24 4.74 10.76
CA GLY A 190 -5.94 4.56 10.11
C GLY A 190 -5.89 3.27 9.29
N SER A 191 -6.89 3.08 8.41
CA SER A 191 -7.16 1.81 7.73
C SER A 191 -6.38 1.55 6.44
N TRP A 192 -5.67 2.55 5.91
CA TRP A 192 -4.99 2.41 4.62
C TRP A 192 -3.68 1.64 4.77
N PRO A 193 -3.35 0.73 3.84
CA PRO A 193 -4.07 0.40 2.61
C PRO A 193 -5.20 -0.61 2.86
N PHE A 194 -5.05 -1.45 3.87
CA PHE A 194 -6.12 -2.23 4.51
C PHE A 194 -5.70 -2.59 5.94
N ARG A 195 -6.69 -2.85 6.82
CA ARG A 195 -6.47 -3.12 8.24
C ARG A 195 -7.56 -4.02 8.81
N PHE A 196 -7.18 -4.88 9.75
CA PHE A 196 -8.13 -5.68 10.53
C PHE A 196 -8.38 -5.03 11.89
N TYR A 197 -9.65 -5.03 12.30
CA TYR A 197 -10.09 -4.50 13.59
C TYR A 197 -11.01 -5.51 14.26
N ILE A 198 -10.97 -5.57 15.59
CA ILE A 198 -11.95 -6.30 16.38
C ILE A 198 -12.57 -5.32 17.37
N ILE A 199 -13.89 -5.24 17.34
CA ILE A 199 -14.69 -4.40 18.24
C ILE A 199 -15.55 -5.33 19.09
N HIS A 200 -15.50 -5.17 20.40
CA HIS A 200 -16.30 -5.92 21.36
C HIS A 200 -16.99 -4.95 22.31
N ASN A 201 -18.33 -5.01 22.39
CA ASN A 201 -19.15 -4.11 23.23
C ASN A 201 -18.82 -2.61 23.06
N GLY A 202 -18.60 -2.18 21.81
CA GLY A 202 -18.27 -0.79 21.47
C GLY A 202 -16.82 -0.38 21.74
N ILE A 203 -15.96 -1.31 22.19
CA ILE A 203 -14.54 -1.06 22.46
C ILE A 203 -13.72 -1.68 21.33
N LEU A 204 -12.79 -0.90 20.76
CA LEU A 204 -11.78 -1.40 19.84
C LEU A 204 -10.74 -2.21 20.63
N VAL A 205 -10.80 -3.53 20.55
CA VAL A 205 -9.96 -4.46 21.33
C VAL A 205 -8.75 -4.96 20.55
N LEU A 206 -8.80 -4.88 19.22
CA LEU A 206 -7.66 -5.13 18.36
C LEU A 206 -7.66 -4.15 17.19
N LYS A 207 -6.49 -3.57 16.92
CA LYS A 207 -6.09 -3.04 15.63
C LYS A 207 -4.88 -3.85 15.19
N ALA A 208 -5.05 -4.71 14.19
CA ALA A 208 -3.96 -5.55 13.72
C ALA A 208 -2.91 -4.67 13.04
N GLU A 209 -1.64 -4.95 13.28
CA GLU A 209 -0.52 -4.29 12.61
C GLU A 209 0.14 -5.31 11.67
N PRO A 210 0.49 -4.93 10.44
CA PRO A 210 1.27 -5.80 9.57
C PRO A 210 2.67 -5.98 10.16
N ASP A 211 3.30 -7.11 9.84
CA ASP A 211 4.68 -7.35 10.19
C ASP A 211 5.60 -6.27 9.58
N ASN A 212 6.59 -5.79 10.33
CA ASN A 212 7.40 -4.64 9.91
C ASN A 212 8.37 -4.97 8.78
N ASP A 213 8.73 -6.24 8.61
CA ASP A 213 9.73 -6.69 7.64
C ASP A 213 9.07 -7.21 6.36
N THR A 214 8.01 -8.01 6.50
CA THR A 214 7.29 -8.62 5.37
C THR A 214 6.07 -7.82 4.93
N PHE A 215 5.62 -6.84 5.73
CA PHE A 215 4.40 -6.07 5.54
C PHE A 215 3.13 -6.93 5.43
N SER A 216 3.20 -8.21 5.79
CA SER A 216 2.09 -9.14 5.67
C SER A 216 1.32 -9.29 7.00
N TYR A 217 0.11 -9.86 6.93
CA TYR A 217 -0.62 -10.28 8.13
C TYR A 217 -0.54 -11.80 8.25
N HIS A 218 -0.19 -12.29 9.44
CA HIS A 218 -0.15 -13.71 9.74
C HIS A 218 -1.52 -14.19 10.23
N ILE A 219 -2.16 -15.09 9.48
CA ILE A 219 -3.50 -15.58 9.82
C ILE A 219 -3.52 -16.30 11.17
N ASP A 220 -2.46 -17.05 11.46
CA ASP A 220 -2.37 -17.89 12.64
C ASP A 220 -2.33 -17.04 13.89
N GLU A 221 -1.65 -15.89 13.84
CA GLU A 221 -1.61 -14.93 14.95
C GLU A 221 -2.98 -14.30 15.20
N LEU A 222 -3.67 -13.90 14.12
CA LEU A 222 -5.00 -13.30 14.26
C LEU A 222 -6.04 -14.32 14.75
N ASN A 223 -5.99 -15.56 14.27
CA ASN A 223 -6.81 -16.65 14.76
C ASN A 223 -6.54 -16.96 16.23
N GLN A 224 -5.26 -17.10 16.60
CA GLN A 224 -4.87 -17.37 17.97
C GLN A 224 -5.29 -16.24 18.91
N TRP A 225 -5.19 -14.98 18.46
CA TRP A 225 -5.69 -13.84 19.21
C TRP A 225 -7.20 -13.92 19.43
N ILE A 226 -7.99 -14.19 18.37
CA ILE A 226 -9.44 -14.34 18.44
C ILE A 226 -9.82 -15.46 19.42
N ASP A 227 -9.19 -16.63 19.31
CA ASP A 227 -9.46 -17.78 20.16
C ASP A 227 -9.15 -17.50 21.63
N ASN A 228 -7.99 -16.89 21.91
CA ASN A 228 -7.59 -16.51 23.27
C ASN A 228 -8.55 -15.47 23.85
N TYR A 229 -8.94 -14.47 23.05
CA TYR A 229 -9.89 -13.45 23.47
C TYR A 229 -11.24 -14.09 23.82
N TYR A 230 -11.77 -14.96 22.96
CA TYR A 230 -13.01 -15.69 23.27
C TYR A 230 -12.92 -16.55 24.54
N GLN A 231 -11.81 -17.26 24.75
CA GLN A 231 -11.61 -18.05 25.97
C GLN A 231 -11.64 -17.19 27.23
N SER A 232 -11.03 -16.00 27.19
CA SER A 232 -11.00 -15.08 28.33
C SER A 232 -12.38 -14.45 28.67
N TYR A 233 -13.31 -14.43 27.71
CA TYR A 233 -14.66 -13.86 27.87
C TYR A 233 -15.78 -14.89 27.90
N ARG A 234 -15.49 -16.19 27.80
CA ARG A 234 -16.49 -17.22 28.12
C ARG A 234 -16.81 -17.12 29.62
N PRO A 235 -18.09 -16.97 30.01
CA PRO A 235 -18.48 -17.20 31.39
C PRO A 235 -18.01 -18.61 31.75
N ILE A 236 -17.33 -18.77 32.88
CA ILE A 236 -17.10 -20.09 33.46
C ILE A 236 -18.50 -20.70 33.62
N ALA A 237 -18.73 -21.81 32.92
CA ALA A 237 -19.99 -22.54 32.96
C ALA A 237 -20.27 -23.08 34.37
#